data_AF-A0A963XF16-F1
#
_entry.id   AF-A0A963XF16-F1
#
_cell.length_a   1.000
_cell.length_b   1.000
_cell.length_c   1.000
_cell.angle_alpha   90.00
_cell.angle_beta   90.00
_cell.angle_gamma   90.00
#
_symmetry.space_group_name_H-M   'P 1'
#
loop_
_entity.id
_entity.type
_entity.pdbx_description
1 polymer ?
#
loop_
_entity_poly.entity_id
_entity_poly.type
_entity_poly.pdbx_seq_one_letter_code
_entity_poly.pdbx_strand_id
1 'polypeptide(L)' 'MDRSERIGVMVSGAAHLGALLWLMLGGIFFSHDVAAPVVTAEVTLMSEADFSALQAAAPRAAETAPAKPAPAPAPAPEP' A
#
# COMPACT_ATOMS: atom_id res chain seq x y z
N MET A 1 -36.06 -34.26 -20.31
CA MET A 1 -35.56 -33.57 -19.12
C MET A 1 -36.43 -33.92 -17.94
N ASP A 2 -35.85 -34.67 -17.01
CA ASP A 2 -36.53 -35.11 -15.81
C ASP A 2 -36.73 -33.95 -14.82
N ARG A 3 -37.71 -34.08 -13.91
CA ARG A 3 -37.99 -33.03 -12.91
C ARG A 3 -36.78 -32.75 -12.02
N SER A 4 -36.04 -33.79 -11.64
CA SER A 4 -34.80 -33.71 -10.88
C SER A 4 -33.72 -32.92 -11.62
N GLU A 5 -33.56 -33.18 -12.92
CA GLU A 5 -32.60 -32.49 -13.79
C GLU A 5 -32.91 -30.99 -13.89
N ARG A 6 -34.18 -30.63 -14.10
CA ARG A 6 -34.63 -29.23 -14.12
C ARG A 6 -34.38 -28.51 -12.79
N ILE A 7 -34.67 -29.18 -11.67
CA ILE A 7 -34.42 -28.61 -10.33
C ILE A 7 -32.92 -28.43 -10.10
N GLY A 8 -32.10 -29.40 -10.50
CA GLY A 8 -30.63 -29.30 -10.41
C GLY A 8 -30.08 -28.10 -11.17
N VAL A 9 -30.57 -27.88 -12.40
CA VAL A 9 -30.18 -26.71 -13.22
C VAL A 9 -30.63 -25.41 -12.56
N MET A 10 -31.85 -25.33 -12.03
CA MET A 10 -32.36 -24.13 -11.35
C MET A 10 -31.56 -23.81 -10.07
N VAL A 11 -31.27 -24.81 -9.25
CA VAL A 11 -30.51 -24.64 -8.00
C VAL A 11 -29.07 -24.22 -8.31
N SER A 12 -28.44 -24.87 -9.28
CA SER A 12 -27.10 -24.48 -9.74
C SER A 12 -27.08 -23.05 -10.27
N GLY A 13 -28.04 -22.70 -11.14
CA GLY A 13 -28.15 -21.34 -11.68
C GLY A 13 -28.35 -20.29 -10.59
N ALA A 14 -29.23 -20.56 -9.62
CA ALA A 14 -29.47 -19.66 -8.49
C ALA A 14 -28.23 -19.54 -7.59
N ALA A 15 -27.49 -20.62 -7.36
CA ALA A 15 -26.25 -20.59 -6.59
C ALA A 15 -25.17 -19.73 -7.29
N HIS A 16 -25.00 -19.88 -8.60
CA HIS A 16 -24.04 -19.07 -9.36
C HIS A 16 -24.45 -17.59 -9.39
N LEU A 17 -25.71 -17.29 -9.66
CA LEU A 17 -26.22 -15.91 -9.64
C LEU A 17 -26.07 -15.29 -8.24
N GLY A 18 -26.37 -16.05 -7.19
CA GLY A 18 -26.16 -15.62 -5.81
C GLY A 18 -24.69 -15.33 -5.51
N ALA A 19 -23.76 -16.18 -5.96
CA ALA A 19 -22.32 -15.98 -5.77
C ALA A 19 -21.80 -14.75 -6.52
N LEU A 20 -22.25 -14.51 -7.75
CA LEU A 20 -21.87 -13.33 -8.54
C LEU A 20 -22.41 -12.04 -7.90
N LEU A 21 -23.67 -12.04 -7.46
CA LEU A 21 -24.26 -10.92 -6.73
C LEU A 21 -23.51 -10.67 -5.42
N TRP A 22 -23.15 -11.72 -4.70
CA TRP A 22 -22.35 -11.63 -3.48
C TRP A 22 -20.97 -11.02 -3.75
N LEU A 23 -20.30 -11.38 -4.84
CA LEU A 23 -19.00 -10.78 -5.22
C LEU A 23 -19.13 -9.31 -5.59
N MET A 24 -20.19 -8.93 -6.34
CA MET A 24 -20.44 -7.50 -6.62
C MET A 24 -20.70 -6.72 -5.34
N LEU A 25 -21.57 -7.22 -4.47
CA LEU A 25 -21.91 -6.56 -3.21
C LEU A 25 -20.69 -6.52 -2.28
N GLY A 26 -20.01 -7.66 -2.11
CA GLY A 26 -18.77 -7.80 -1.35
C GLY A 26 -17.68 -6.84 -1.84
N GLY A 27 -17.48 -6.77 -3.16
CA GLY A 27 -16.51 -5.88 -3.78
C GLY A 27 -16.86 -4.41 -3.62
N ILE A 28 -18.13 -4.01 -3.73
CA ILE A 28 -18.54 -2.61 -3.57
C ILE A 28 -18.49 -2.16 -2.11
N PHE A 29 -18.98 -2.98 -1.19
CA PHE A 29 -19.11 -2.62 0.23
C PHE A 29 -17.86 -2.91 1.07
N PHE A 30 -17.00 -3.83 0.64
CA PHE A 30 -15.80 -4.25 1.37
C PHE A 30 -14.52 -4.10 0.53
N SER A 31 -14.55 -3.29 -0.54
CA SER A 31 -13.31 -2.86 -1.20
C SER A 31 -12.42 -2.19 -0.15
N HIS A 32 -11.29 -2.84 0.12
CA HIS A 32 -10.27 -2.24 0.97
C HIS A 32 -9.61 -1.12 0.17
N ASP A 33 -9.49 0.03 0.82
CA ASP A 33 -8.84 1.19 0.26
C ASP A 33 -7.43 0.84 -0.22
N VAL A 34 -7.07 1.44 -1.34
CA VAL A 34 -5.91 1.12 -2.17
C VAL A 34 -4.65 1.05 -1.31
N ALA A 35 -3.82 0.02 -1.52
CA ALA A 35 -2.57 -0.17 -0.79
C ALA A 35 -1.83 1.16 -0.63
N ALA A 36 -1.39 1.45 0.60
CA ALA A 36 -0.73 2.72 0.93
C ALA A 36 0.33 3.05 -0.13
N PRO A 37 0.38 4.31 -0.62
CA PRO A 37 1.25 4.68 -1.72
C PRO A 37 2.68 4.25 -1.40
N VAL A 38 3.21 3.33 -2.21
CA VAL A 38 4.58 2.86 -2.07
C VAL A 38 5.49 4.00 -2.47
N VAL A 39 6.21 4.57 -1.50
CA VAL A 39 7.21 5.61 -1.77
C VAL A 39 8.42 4.95 -2.43
N THR A 40 8.56 5.14 -3.74
CA THR A 40 9.72 4.69 -4.51
C THR A 40 10.74 5.82 -4.63
N ALA A 41 12.02 5.49 -4.48
CA ALA A 41 13.12 6.41 -4.75
C ALA A 41 13.81 5.99 -6.05
N GLU A 42 14.03 6.94 -6.96
CA GLU A 42 14.84 6.72 -8.15
C GLU A 42 16.32 6.61 -7.74
N VAL A 43 16.93 5.45 -8.01
CA VAL A 43 18.34 5.20 -7.72
C VAL A 43 19.04 4.88 -9.02
N THR A 44 20.07 5.67 -9.34
CA THR A 44 20.95 5.43 -10.49
C THR A 44 22.32 4.96 -9.99
N LEU A 45 22.91 3.97 -10.67
CA LEU A 45 24.30 3.56 -10.41
C LEU A 45 25.25 4.56 -11.09
N MET A 46 26.25 5.03 -10.36
CA MET A 46 27.32 5.89 -10.89
C MET A 46 28.69 5.32 -10.55
N SER A 47 29.71 5.72 -11.32
CA SER A 47 31.08 5.37 -11.02
C SER A 47 31.60 6.13 -9.79
N GLU A 48 32.65 5.61 -9.16
CA GLU A 48 33.29 6.28 -8.02
C GLU A 48 33.85 7.66 -8.41
N ALA A 49 34.39 7.77 -9.63
CA ALA A 49 34.94 9.02 -10.15
C ALA A 49 33.85 10.11 -10.25
N ASP A 50 32.66 9.74 -10.75
CA ASP A 50 31.53 10.66 -10.86
C ASP A 50 31.03 11.08 -9.47
N PHE A 51 30.96 10.14 -8.52
CA PHE A 51 30.58 10.44 -7.14
C PHE A 51 31.58 11.39 -6.46
N SER A 52 32.88 11.15 -6.64
CA SER A 52 33.95 11.98 -6.08
C SER A 52 33.89 13.41 -6.62
N ALA A 53 33.63 13.57 -7.92
CA ALA A 53 33.44 14.89 -8.54
C ALA A 53 32.23 15.64 -7.96
N LEU A 54 31.10 14.96 -7.77
CA LEU A 54 29.90 15.54 -7.14
C LEU A 54 30.16 15.93 -5.68
N GLN A 55 30.87 15.10 -4.93
CA GLN A 55 31.18 15.36 -3.52
C GLN A 55 32.15 16.54 -3.37
N ALA A 56 33.15 16.65 -4.24
CA ALA A 56 34.09 17.77 -4.27
C ALA A 56 33.41 19.10 -4.63
N ALA A 57 32.37 19.06 -5.46
CA ALA A 57 31.58 20.23 -5.83
C ALA A 57 30.52 20.61 -4.78
N ALA A 58 30.25 19.74 -3.81
CA ALA A 58 29.22 19.99 -2.81
C ALA A 58 29.64 21.11 -1.83
N PRO A 59 28.70 21.98 -1.42
CA PRO A 59 28.96 22.94 -0.36
C PRO A 59 29.36 22.22 0.93
N ARG A 60 30.38 22.72 1.63
CA ARG A 60 30.71 22.22 2.97
C ARG A 60 29.55 22.53 3.91
N ALA A 61 29.14 21.53 4.69
CA ALA A 61 28.15 21.74 5.75
C ALA A 61 28.62 22.85 6.70
N ALA A 62 27.68 23.68 7.16
CA ALA A 62 27.98 24.68 8.17
C ALA A 62 28.47 23.96 9.45
N GLU A 63 29.57 24.44 10.04
CA GLU A 63 30.15 23.88 11.28
C GLU A 63 29.18 23.95 12.47
N THR A 64 28.18 24.83 12.41
CA THR A 64 27.15 24.94 13.43
C THR A 64 25.93 24.11 12.99
N ALA A 65 25.76 22.95 13.62
CA ALA A 65 24.51 22.21 13.52
C ALA A 65 23.38 23.00 14.22
N PRO A 66 22.17 23.08 13.64
CA PRO A 66 21.02 23.62 14.34
C PRO A 66 20.74 22.80 15.60
N ALA A 67 20.29 23.47 16.68
CA ALA A 67 20.00 22.82 17.95
C ALA A 67 19.02 21.65 17.74
N LYS A 68 19.36 20.49 18.29
CA LYS A 68 18.50 19.30 18.25
C LYS A 68 17.13 19.64 18.85
N PRO A 69 16.01 19.40 18.17
CA PRO A 69 14.68 19.58 18.74
C PRO A 69 14.54 18.79 20.05
N ALA A 70 13.92 19.40 21.05
CA ALA A 70 13.65 18.73 22.31
C ALA A 70 12.78 17.47 22.06
N PRO A 71 13.04 16.36 22.76
CA PRO A 71 12.23 15.16 22.64
C PRO A 71 10.76 15.48 22.97
N ALA A 72 9.84 14.89 22.20
CA ALA A 72 8.41 15.01 22.46
C ALA A 72 8.09 14.46 23.87
N PRO A 73 7.12 15.05 24.59
CA PRO A 73 6.68 14.54 25.88
C PRO A 73 6.24 13.07 25.76
N ALA A 74 6.71 12.22 26.68
CA ALA A 74 6.25 10.84 26.75
C ALA A 74 4.72 10.84 27.02
N PRO A 75 3.96 9.94 26.39
CA PRO A 75 2.53 9.81 26.67
C PRO A 75 2.32 9.50 28.16
N ALA A 76 1.35 10.19 28.76
CA ALA A 76 0.98 9.95 30.15
C ALA A 76 0.42 8.53 30.29
N PRO A 77 0.73 7.82 31.40
CA PRO A 77 0.17 6.50 31.65
C PRO A 77 -1.36 6.58 31.71
N GLU A 78 -2.02 5.69 30.96
CA GLU A 78 -3.47 5.53 31.01
C GLU A 78 -3.88 4.86 32.35
N PRO A 79 -5.02 5.28 32.96
CA PRO A 79 -5.50 4.75 34.23
C PRO A 79 -6.08 3.33 34.13
#